data_AF-A0A6J4LT00-F1
#
_entry.id   AF-A0A6J4LT00-F1
#
_cell.length_a   1.000
_cell.length_b   1.000
_cell.length_c   1.000
_cell.angle_alpha   90.00
_cell.angle_beta   90.00
_cell.angle_gamma   90.00
#
_symmetry.space_group_name_H-M   'P 1'
#
loop_
_entity.id
_entity.type
_entity.pdbx_description
1 polymer ?
#
loop_
_entity_poly.entity_id
_entity_poly.type
_entity_poly.pdbx_seq_one_letter_code
_entity_poly.pdbx_strand_id
1 'polypeptide(L)'
;TEAKRLMTRNHWRGNVRELENAMHRAVLLATGAEIDADALRTPEGDALCSAPADPAARAARTAEAVTRALVGRTVAEVERELILETLDHCLGTAPTRPRSWASRSGPCATN
;
A
#
# COMPACT_ATOMS: atom_id res chain seq x y z
N THR A 1 26.68 5.47 10.54
CA THR A 1 25.50 6.06 9.85
C THR A 1 24.26 5.81 10.66
N GLU A 2 23.37 6.79 10.74
CA GLU A 2 22.13 6.75 11.52
C GLU A 2 21.17 5.65 11.01
N ALA A 3 21.12 5.46 9.68
CA ALA A 3 20.41 4.36 9.02
C ALA A 3 20.73 2.98 9.61
N LYS A 4 22.02 2.68 9.85
CA LYS A 4 22.45 1.39 10.43
C LYS A 4 21.95 1.20 11.88
N ARG A 5 21.85 2.29 12.66
CA ARG A 5 21.30 2.23 14.02
C ARG A 5 19.79 1.98 14.01
N LEU A 6 19.07 2.60 13.08
CA LEU A 6 17.63 2.39 12.92
C LEU A 6 17.30 0.95 12.51
N MET A 7 18.11 0.35 11.64
CA MET A 7 17.92 -1.03 11.20
C MET A 7 18.18 -2.07 12.30
N THR A 8 19.14 -1.80 13.19
CA THR A 8 19.49 -2.73 14.30
C THR A 8 18.57 -2.58 15.50
N ARG A 9 18.00 -1.39 15.74
CA ARG A 9 17.04 -1.15 16.82
C ARG A 9 15.62 -1.62 16.49
N ASN A 10 15.24 -1.61 15.21
CA ASN A 10 13.90 -2.06 14.82
C ASN A 10 13.77 -3.58 14.86
N HIS A 11 12.69 -4.06 15.48
CA HIS A 11 12.34 -5.47 15.51
C HIS A 11 11.52 -5.83 14.26
N TRP A 12 12.20 -6.41 13.28
CA TRP A 12 11.60 -6.86 12.03
C TRP A 12 10.69 -8.06 12.30
N ARG A 13 9.36 -7.85 12.28
CA ARG A 13 8.37 -8.91 12.54
C ARG A 13 8.55 -10.17 11.67
N GLY A 14 9.05 -10.01 10.44
CA GLY A 14 9.37 -11.10 9.49
C GLY A 14 10.87 -11.40 9.34
N ASN A 15 11.70 -10.93 10.28
CA ASN A 15 13.16 -11.04 10.36
C ASN A 15 13.91 -10.61 9.09
N VAL A 16 14.08 -11.50 8.10
CA VAL A 16 14.94 -11.26 6.94
C VAL A 16 14.18 -10.62 5.78
N ARG A 17 12.95 -11.07 5.53
CA ARG A 17 12.16 -10.64 4.36
C ARG A 17 11.70 -9.19 4.48
N GLU A 18 11.38 -8.76 5.70
CA GLU A 18 11.04 -7.36 6.00
C GLU A 18 12.25 -6.44 5.88
N LEU A 19 13.42 -6.89 6.34
CA LEU A 19 14.67 -6.16 6.19
C LEU A 19 15.06 -6.00 4.72
N GLU A 20 14.95 -7.08 3.93
CA GLU A 20 15.21 -7.07 2.50
C GLU A 20 14.27 -6.09 1.77
N ASN A 21 12.97 -6.13 2.07
CA ASN A 21 11.99 -5.21 1.48
C ASN A 21 12.26 -3.75 1.84
N ALA A 22 12.70 -3.47 3.07
CA ALA A 22 13.06 -2.12 3.49
C ALA A 22 14.33 -1.64 2.77
N MET A 23 15.35 -2.50 2.65
CA MET A 23 16.59 -2.18 1.93
C MET A 23 16.36 -1.96 0.44
N HIS A 24 15.56 -2.81 -0.21
CA HIS A 24 15.28 -2.70 -1.63
C HIS A 24 14.61 -1.36 -1.96
N ARG A 25 13.66 -0.93 -1.12
CA ARG A 25 13.02 0.40 -1.26
C ARG A 25 13.96 1.54 -0.90
N ALA A 26 14.80 1.38 0.11
CA ALA A 26 15.77 2.40 0.47
C ALA A 26 16.76 2.68 -0.68
N VAL A 27 17.17 1.65 -1.43
CA VAL A 27 17.97 1.80 -2.65
C VAL A 27 17.21 2.53 -3.75
N LEU A 28 15.91 2.24 -3.94
CA LEU A 28 15.09 2.92 -4.93
C LEU A 28 14.82 4.41 -4.60
N LEU A 29 14.77 4.74 -3.32
CA LEU A 29 14.47 6.09 -2.83
C LEU A 29 15.73 6.92 -2.55
N ALA A 30 16.91 6.30 -2.51
CA ALA A 30 18.16 7.00 -2.29
C ALA A 30 18.49 7.91 -3.47
N THR A 31 18.62 9.22 -3.20
CA THR A 31 18.98 10.22 -4.21
C THR A 31 20.50 10.31 -4.43
N GLY A 32 21.31 9.66 -3.58
CA GLY A 32 22.77 9.74 -3.58
C GLY A 32 23.47 8.40 -3.36
N ALA A 33 24.79 8.45 -3.17
CA ALA A 33 25.62 7.25 -2.98
C ALA A 33 25.43 6.56 -1.61
N GLU A 34 24.79 7.23 -0.66
CA GLU A 34 24.50 6.72 0.69
C GLU A 34 22.99 6.65 0.94
N ILE A 35 22.58 5.63 1.72
CA ILE A 35 21.20 5.48 2.18
C ILE A 35 21.02 6.29 3.46
N ASP A 36 20.21 7.34 3.38
CA ASP A 36 19.82 8.15 4.53
C ASP A 36 18.64 7.51 5.31
N ALA A 37 18.45 7.94 6.55
CA ALA A 37 17.38 7.46 7.42
C ALA A 37 15.97 7.67 6.81
N ASP A 38 15.78 8.73 6.02
CA ASP A 38 14.51 9.06 5.36
C ASP A 38 14.12 8.07 4.25
N ALA A 39 15.11 7.35 3.71
CA ALA A 39 14.89 6.30 2.73
C ALA A 39 14.44 4.98 3.37
N LEU A 40 14.64 4.80 4.68
CA LEU A 40 14.22 3.60 5.40
C LEU A 40 12.73 3.69 5.77
N ARG A 41 11.91 2.90 5.07
CA ARG A 41 10.45 2.83 5.27
C ARG A 41 9.99 1.46 5.72
N THR A 42 8.97 1.43 6.56
CA THR A 42 8.24 0.22 6.97
C THR A 42 7.47 -0.37 5.78
N PRO A 43 7.07 -1.66 5.78
CA PRO A 43 6.21 -2.24 4.73
C PRO A 43 4.94 -1.43 4.43
N GLU A 44 4.41 -0.73 5.43
CA GLU A 44 3.23 0.15 5.30
C GLU A 44 3.56 1.54 4.68
N GLY A 45 4.84 1.82 4.41
CA GLY A 45 5.30 3.06 3.78
C GLY A 45 5.64 4.20 4.75
N ASP A 46 5.46 3.97 6.05
CA ASP A 46 5.80 4.92 7.12
C ASP A 46 7.32 4.98 7.36
N ALA A 47 7.83 6.10 7.84
CA ALA A 47 9.24 6.23 8.19
C ALA A 47 9.61 5.28 9.33
N LEU A 48 10.77 4.62 9.26
CA LEU A 48 11.25 3.73 10.33
C LEU A 48 11.46 4.45 11.68
N CYS A 49 11.50 5.79 11.65
CA CYS A 49 11.63 6.69 12.81
C CYS A 49 10.28 6.99 13.50
N SER A 50 9.16 6.65 12.84
CA SER A 50 7.82 6.79 13.42
C SER A 50 7.69 5.82 14.59
N ALA A 51 7.40 6.34 15.78
CA ALA A 51 7.19 5.52 16.97
C ALA A 51 6.19 4.40 16.63
N PRO A 52 6.43 3.14 17.03
CA PRO A 52 5.52 2.05 16.73
C PRO A 52 4.17 2.38 17.33
N ALA A 53 3.24 2.88 16.50
CA ALA A 53 1.87 3.06 16.95
C ALA A 53 1.37 1.68 17.35
N ASP A 54 0.84 1.58 18.57
CA ASP A 54 0.29 0.33 19.09
C ASP A 54 -0.61 -0.30 18.02
N PRO A 55 -0.28 -1.52 17.53
CA PRO A 55 -1.06 -2.17 16.50
C PRO A 55 -2.53 -2.34 16.92
N ALA A 56 -2.81 -2.49 18.22
CA ALA A 56 -4.18 -2.55 18.73
C ALA A 56 -4.88 -1.19 18.58
N ALA A 57 -4.24 -0.10 18.98
CA ALA A 57 -4.77 1.25 18.79
C ALA A 57 -4.97 1.61 17.30
N ARG A 58 -4.12 1.11 16.40
CA ARG A 58 -4.29 1.30 14.95
C ARG A 58 -5.48 0.50 14.40
N ALA A 59 -5.58 -0.77 14.76
CA ALA A 59 -6.71 -1.62 14.37
C ALA A 59 -8.05 -1.03 14.85
N ALA A 60 -8.09 -0.49 16.07
CA ALA A 60 -9.27 0.18 16.61
C ALA A 60 -9.68 1.40 15.77
N ARG A 61 -8.73 2.27 15.40
CA ARG A 61 -9.01 3.45 14.54
C ARG A 61 -9.51 3.06 13.16
N THR A 62 -8.93 2.03 12.54
CA THR A 62 -9.39 1.53 11.24
C THR A 62 -10.79 0.93 11.35
N ALA A 63 -11.08 0.14 12.38
CA ALA A 63 -12.40 -0.41 12.62
C ALA A 63 -13.45 0.69 12.85
N GLU A 64 -13.09 1.76 13.57
CA GLU A 64 -13.97 2.92 13.78
C GLU A 64 -14.24 3.69 12.48
N ALA A 65 -13.24 3.83 11.62
CA ALA A 65 -13.41 4.46 10.30
C ALA A 65 -14.32 3.64 9.38
N VAL A 66 -14.14 2.31 9.36
CA VAL A 66 -14.98 1.39 8.57
C VAL A 66 -16.41 1.40 9.08
N THR A 67 -16.62 1.28 10.39
CA THR A 67 -17.98 1.32 10.98
C THR A 67 -18.68 2.65 10.66
N ARG A 68 -18.00 3.78 10.77
CA ARG A 68 -18.54 5.10 10.39
C ARG A 68 -18.93 5.17 8.91
N ALA A 69 -18.15 4.57 8.02
CA ALA A 69 -18.46 4.52 6.58
C ALA A 69 -19.70 3.65 6.25
N LEU A 70 -20.06 2.72 7.14
CA LEU A 70 -21.25 1.87 7.00
C LEU A 70 -22.51 2.52 7.57
N VAL A 71 -22.39 3.48 8.49
CA VAL A 71 -23.54 4.20 9.09
C VAL A 71 -24.22 5.08 8.03
N GLY A 72 -25.51 4.84 7.80
CA GLY A 72 -26.31 5.59 6.83
C GLY A 72 -26.38 4.95 5.44
N ARG A 73 -25.67 3.84 5.20
CA ARG A 73 -25.84 3.00 4.01
C ARG A 73 -26.92 1.95 4.24
N THR A 74 -27.63 1.58 3.19
CA THR A 74 -28.59 0.47 3.26
C THR A 74 -27.89 -0.88 3.18
N VAL A 75 -28.47 -1.92 3.79
CA VAL A 75 -27.92 -3.28 3.76
C VAL A 75 -27.74 -3.78 2.32
N ALA A 76 -28.69 -3.46 1.44
CA ALA A 76 -28.65 -3.85 0.03
C ALA A 76 -27.45 -3.23 -0.73
N GLU A 77 -27.05 -2.01 -0.39
CA GLU A 77 -25.89 -1.36 -1.01
C GLU A 77 -24.57 -1.98 -0.55
N VAL A 78 -24.46 -2.31 0.74
CA VAL A 78 -23.27 -2.95 1.31
C VAL A 78 -23.11 -4.37 0.76
N GLU A 79 -24.20 -5.14 0.70
CA GLU A 79 -24.21 -6.49 0.13
C GLU A 79 -23.77 -6.51 -1.33
N ARG A 80 -24.34 -5.59 -2.15
CA ARG A 80 -23.98 -5.49 -3.57
C ARG A 80 -22.48 -5.25 -3.76
N GLU A 81 -21.90 -4.36 -2.97
CA GLU A 81 -20.48 -4.02 -3.06
C GLU A 81 -19.60 -5.20 -2.64
N LEU A 82 -19.94 -5.89 -1.53
CA LEU A 82 -19.22 -7.08 -1.08
C LEU A 82 -19.24 -8.22 -2.10
N ILE A 83 -20.38 -8.43 -2.77
CA ILE A 83 -20.49 -9.43 -3.84
C ILE A 83 -19.56 -9.06 -5.01
N LEU A 84 -19.56 -7.79 -5.43
CA LEU A 84 -18.72 -7.33 -6.54
C LEU A 84 -17.23 -7.40 -6.21
N GLU A 85 -16.83 -7.00 -5.00
CA GLU A 85 -15.44 -7.07 -4.54
C GLU A 85 -14.95 -8.52 -4.45
N THR A 86 -15.79 -9.44 -3.95
CA THR A 86 -15.44 -10.86 -3.89
C THR A 86 -15.29 -11.46 -5.29
N LEU A 87 -16.18 -11.11 -6.22
CA LEU A 87 -16.08 -11.54 -7.61
C LEU A 87 -14.82 -11.00 -8.28
N ASP A 88 -14.47 -9.73 -8.07
CA ASP A 88 -13.22 -9.15 -8.55
C ASP A 88 -12.00 -9.85 -7.95
N HIS A 89 -12.03 -10.17 -6.65
CA HIS A 89 -10.96 -10.90 -5.99
C HIS A 89 -10.79 -12.33 -6.52
N CYS A 90 -11.89 -13.05 -6.77
CA CYS A 90 -11.86 -14.39 -7.34
C CYS A 90 -11.46 -14.41 -8.82
N LEU A 91 -11.74 -13.34 -9.57
CA LEU A 91 -11.45 -13.23 -11.01
C LEU A 91 -10.15 -12.45 -11.29
N GLY A 92 -9.55 -11.82 -10.28
CA GLY A 92 -8.50 -10.79 -10.38
C GLY A 92 -7.05 -11.26 -10.31
N THR A 93 -6.75 -12.57 -10.39
CA THR A 93 -5.36 -13.05 -10.60
C THR A 93 -4.94 -13.05 -12.07
N ALA A 94 -5.34 -12.04 -12.83
CA ALA A 94 -4.79 -11.73 -14.16
C ALA A 94 -4.17 -10.32 -14.13
N PRO A 95 -2.84 -10.16 -14.22
CA PRO A 95 -2.21 -8.85 -14.16
C PRO A 95 -2.31 -8.18 -15.53
N THR A 96 -3.38 -7.43 -15.85
CA THR A 96 -3.41 -6.67 -17.12
C THR A 96 -4.11 -5.32 -17.07
N ARG A 97 -3.24 -4.29 -17.00
CA ARG A 97 -3.27 -2.94 -17.60
C ARG A 97 -4.30 -1.87 -17.16
N PRO A 98 -3.82 -0.66 -16.83
CA PRO A 98 -4.68 0.49 -16.54
C PRO A 98 -5.43 1.00 -17.78
N ARG A 99 -6.64 1.45 -17.50
CA ARG A 99 -7.72 1.86 -18.40
C ARG A 99 -7.49 3.22 -19.08
N SER A 100 -6.28 3.50 -19.58
CA SER A 100 -5.91 4.77 -20.22
C SER A 100 -5.76 4.72 -21.75
N TRP A 101 -6.12 3.61 -22.40
CA TRP A 101 -5.95 3.41 -23.86
C TRP A 101 -7.26 3.41 -24.67
N ALA A 102 -8.31 4.11 -24.22
CA ALA A 102 -9.59 4.20 -24.95
C ALA A 102 -9.95 5.63 -25.40
N SER A 103 -8.95 6.46 -25.73
CA SER A 103 -9.21 7.83 -26.22
C SER A 103 -8.15 8.32 -27.21
N ARG A 104 -7.99 7.64 -28.35
CA ARG A 104 -7.60 8.25 -29.64
C ARG A 104 -7.47 7.20 -30.73
N SER A 105 -8.49 7.06 -31.57
CA SER A 105 -8.33 7.04 -33.04
C SER A 105 -9.71 7.31 -33.66
N GLY A 106 -10.00 8.56 -33.99
CA GLY A 106 -11.09 8.87 -34.91
C GLY A 106 -10.71 8.43 -36.34
N PRO A 107 -11.68 8.14 -37.21
CA PRO A 107 -11.40 7.78 -38.59
C PRO A 107 -10.93 9.02 -39.37
N CYS A 108 -9.65 9.06 -39.72
CA CYS A 108 -9.11 9.99 -40.71
C CYS A 108 -9.08 9.30 -42.07
N ALA A 109 -10.10 9.61 -42.88
CA ALA A 109 -10.08 9.94 -44.31
C ALA A 109 -9.48 8.98 -45.38
N THR A 110 -10.25 8.92 -46.48
CA THR A 110 -9.85 8.87 -47.91
C THR A 110 -9.69 7.49 -48.57
N ASN A 111 -10.68 7.09 -49.39
CA ASN A 111 -10.71 7.32 -50.85
C ASN A 111 -12.13 7.04 -51.37
#